data_AF-A0AAW4PHU8-F1
#
_entry.id   AF-A0AAW4PHU8-F1
#
_cell.length_a   1.000
_cell.length_b   1.000
_cell.length_c   1.000
_cell.angle_alpha   90.00
_cell.angle_beta   90.00
_cell.angle_gamma   90.00
#
_symmetry.space_group_name_H-M   'P 1'
#
loop_
_entity.id
_entity.type
_entity.pdbx_description
1 polymer ?
#
loop_
_entity_poly.entity_id
_entity_poly.type
_entity_poly.pdbx_seq_one_letter_code
_entity_poly.pdbx_strand_id
1 'polypeptide(L)' 'MANIDLRNDSKYNFKDISSEQYREYNFDGVDVTIEDPQYLATSDHGHRILDGHGKCHYVGFDGYYFTWEVQEGEPHFVA' A
#
# COMPACT_ATOMS: atom_id res chain seq x y z
N MET A 1 13.73 -1.64 -11.56
CA MET A 1 12.75 -1.66 -10.46
C MET A 1 13.15 -2.79 -9.54
N ALA A 2 13.29 -2.49 -8.24
CA ALA A 2 13.46 -3.55 -7.26
C ALA A 2 12.09 -4.21 -7.10
N ASN A 3 11.92 -5.46 -7.55
CA ASN A 3 10.71 -6.22 -7.26
C ASN A 3 10.75 -6.55 -5.77
N ILE A 4 10.08 -5.74 -4.96
CA ILE A 4 9.92 -6.05 -3.55
C ILE A 4 9.14 -7.35 -3.38
N ASP A 5 9.58 -8.19 -2.45
CA ASP A 5 8.91 -9.43 -2.11
C ASP A 5 7.84 -9.17 -1.04
N LEU A 6 6.56 -9.34 -1.40
CA LEU A 6 5.46 -9.13 -0.48
C LEU A 6 5.42 -10.23 0.59
N ARG A 7 5.79 -9.88 1.82
CA ARG A 7 5.53 -10.66 3.03
C ARG A 7 4.22 -10.21 3.66
N ASN A 8 3.18 -11.05 3.61
CA ASN A 8 1.84 -10.74 4.11
C ASN A 8 1.38 -11.81 5.10
N ASP A 9 1.07 -11.40 6.33
CA ASP A 9 0.50 -12.23 7.40
C ASP A 9 -0.92 -11.76 7.78
N SER A 10 -1.58 -11.08 6.85
CA SER A 10 -2.97 -10.63 6.99
C SER A 10 -3.91 -11.47 6.12
N LYS A 11 -5.22 -11.34 6.38
CA LYS A 11 -6.28 -11.98 5.57
C LYS A 11 -6.49 -11.37 4.18
N TYR A 12 -5.78 -10.30 3.85
CA TYR A 12 -6.03 -9.55 2.62
C TYR A 12 -5.36 -10.21 1.41
N ASN A 13 -6.09 -10.22 0.28
CA ASN A 13 -5.58 -10.71 -0.99
C ASN A 13 -4.97 -9.55 -1.76
N PHE A 14 -3.65 -9.60 -1.93
CA PHE A 14 -2.91 -8.59 -2.68
C PHE A 14 -2.84 -8.95 -4.16
N LYS A 15 -3.00 -7.93 -5.02
CA LYS A 15 -2.78 -8.01 -6.45
C LYS A 15 -1.51 -7.25 -6.81
N ASP A 16 -0.74 -7.81 -7.72
CA ASP A 16 0.36 -7.10 -8.37
C ASP A 16 -0.22 -5.93 -9.20
N ILE A 17 0.33 -4.74 -8.95
CA ILE A 17 0.02 -3.51 -9.68
C ILE A 17 1.30 -2.78 -10.13
N SER A 18 2.43 -3.48 -10.19
CA SER A 18 3.78 -2.95 -10.52
C SER A 18 3.88 -2.29 -11.89
N SER A 19 2.84 -2.40 -12.73
CA SER A 19 2.71 -1.64 -13.98
C SER A 19 2.36 -0.16 -13.78
N GLU A 20 1.90 0.24 -12.60
CA GLU A 20 1.58 1.63 -12.28
C GLU A 20 2.85 2.41 -11.94
N GLN A 21 3.04 3.57 -12.57
CA GLN A 21 4.15 4.47 -12.23
C GLN A 21 3.89 5.20 -10.89
N TYR A 22 2.65 5.62 -10.69
CA TYR A 22 2.19 6.27 -9.47
C TYR A 22 0.68 6.08 -9.33
N ARG A 23 0.18 6.31 -8.12
CA ARG A 23 -1.26 6.35 -7.81
C ARG A 23 -1.57 7.54 -6.91
N GLU A 24 -2.64 8.25 -7.24
CA GLU A 24 -3.10 9.41 -6.48
C GLU A 24 -4.47 9.18 -5.86
N TYR A 25 -4.65 9.70 -4.66
CA TYR A 25 -5.93 9.77 -3.96
C TYR A 25 -6.20 11.22 -3.57
N ASN A 26 -7.42 11.68 -3.83
CA ASN A 26 -7.89 13.01 -3.44
C ASN A 26 -9.01 12.87 -2.41
N PHE A 27 -8.82 13.43 -1.22
CA PHE A 27 -9.79 13.48 -0.13
C PHE A 27 -10.12 14.93 0.20
N ASP A 28 -11.15 15.49 -0.44
CA ASP A 28 -11.66 16.85 -0.17
C ASP A 28 -10.55 17.88 0.15
N GLY A 29 -9.50 17.92 -0.69
CA GLY A 29 -8.37 18.84 -0.57
C GLY A 29 -7.07 18.27 0.01
N VAL A 30 -7.02 16.99 0.39
CA VAL A 30 -5.78 16.28 0.72
C VAL A 30 -5.43 15.32 -0.41
N ASP A 31 -4.27 15.56 -1.03
CA ASP A 31 -3.72 14.70 -2.08
C ASP A 31 -2.65 13.77 -1.50
N VAL A 32 -2.80 12.47 -1.77
CA VAL A 32 -1.83 11.44 -1.44
C VAL A 32 -1.34 10.80 -2.73
N THR A 33 -0.06 11.02 -3.05
CA THR A 33 0.62 10.35 -4.16
C THR A 33 1.49 9.22 -3.62
N ILE A 34 1.35 8.03 -4.20
CA ILE A 34 2.19 6.85 -3.94
C ILE A 34 2.92 6.54 -5.24
N GLU A 35 4.25 6.63 -5.22
CA GLU A 35 5.11 6.34 -6.37
C GLU A 35 5.51 4.85 -6.36
N ASP A 36 5.74 4.29 -7.55
CA ASP A 36 6.17 2.89 -7.75
C ASP A 36 5.35 1.86 -6.93
N PRO A 37 4.00 1.90 -6.94
CA PRO A 37 3.20 0.98 -6.17
C PRO A 37 3.32 -0.45 -6.73
N GLN A 38 3.58 -1.43 -5.86
CA GLN A 38 3.85 -2.81 -6.26
C GLN A 38 2.67 -3.75 -6.01
N TYR A 39 2.04 -3.63 -4.84
CA TYR A 39 0.93 -4.50 -4.45
C TYR A 39 -0.23 -3.72 -3.87
N LEU A 40 -1.45 -4.12 -4.22
CA LEU A 40 -2.69 -3.55 -3.69
C LEU A 40 -3.61 -4.63 -3.14
N ALA A 41 -4.10 -4.42 -1.92
CA ALA A 41 -5.32 -5.05 -1.44
C ALA A 41 -6.41 -4.00 -1.21
N THR A 42 -7.63 -4.32 -1.60
CA THR A 42 -8.81 -3.48 -1.38
C THR A 42 -9.75 -4.13 -0.38
N SER A 43 -10.48 -3.30 0.35
CA SER A 43 -11.51 -3.69 1.31
C SER A 43 -12.61 -2.63 1.31
N ASP A 44 -13.74 -2.92 1.94
CA ASP A 44 -14.87 -1.98 2.03
C ASP A 44 -14.54 -0.68 2.76
N HIS A 45 -13.41 -0.65 3.50
CA HIS A 45 -13.00 0.49 4.32
C HIS A 45 -11.80 1.26 3.76
N GLY A 46 -11.14 0.73 2.73
CA GLY A 46 -9.92 1.36 2.21
C GLY A 46 -8.99 0.42 1.45
N HIS A 47 -7.90 1.01 0.98
CA HIS A 47 -6.83 0.39 0.22
C HIS A 47 -5.57 0.20 1.07
N ARG A 48 -4.87 -0.91 0.83
CA ARG A 48 -3.55 -1.22 1.38
C ARG A 48 -2.57 -1.35 0.24
N ILE A 49 -1.49 -0.58 0.26
CA ILE A 49 -0.51 -0.53 -0.82
C ILE A 49 0.88 -0.78 -0.25
N LEU A 50 1.66 -1.62 -0.92
CA LEU A 50 3.10 -1.74 -0.72
C LEU A 50 3.79 -1.08 -1.92
N ASP A 51 4.68 -0.12 -1.66
CA ASP A 51 5.47 0.53 -2.71
C ASP A 51 6.81 -0.18 -2.97
N GLY A 52 7.52 0.25 -4.01
CA GLY A 52 8.81 -0.32 -4.41
C GLY A 52 9.95 -0.06 -3.42
N HIS A 53 9.74 0.80 -2.42
CA HIS A 53 10.68 1.12 -1.36
C HIS A 53 10.44 0.31 -0.08
N GLY A 54 9.38 -0.49 -0.01
CA GLY A 54 9.00 -1.24 1.18
C GLY A 54 8.14 -0.48 2.17
N LYS A 55 7.67 0.70 1.77
CA LYS A 55 6.73 1.48 2.57
C LYS A 55 5.32 0.93 2.37
N CYS A 56 4.64 0.78 3.49
CA CYS A 56 3.27 0.33 3.55
C CYS A 56 2.35 1.55 3.69
N HIS A 57 1.24 1.52 2.97
CA HIS A 57 0.25 2.57 2.94
C HIS A 57 -1.13 2.00 3.28
N TYR A 58 -1.88 2.68 4.14
CA TYR A 58 -3.31 2.50 4.29
C TYR A 58 -4.02 3.78 3.91
N VAL A 59 -4.95 3.65 2.98
CA VAL A 59 -5.75 4.74 2.45
C VAL A 59 -7.22 4.42 2.73
N GLY A 60 -7.77 4.97 3.80
CA GLY A 60 -9.16 4.76 4.23
C GLY A 60 -10.13 5.65 3.47
N PHE A 61 -11.32 5.14 3.17
CA PHE A 61 -12.34 5.89 2.43
C PHE A 61 -12.94 7.06 3.21
N ASP A 62 -12.79 7.08 4.53
CA ASP A 62 -13.17 8.19 5.40
C ASP A 62 -12.12 9.32 5.44
N GLY A 63 -11.15 9.32 4.51
CA GLY A 63 -10.11 10.35 4.41
C GLY A 63 -8.89 10.12 5.31
N TYR A 64 -8.76 8.94 5.92
CA TYR A 64 -7.57 8.60 6.72
C TYR A 64 -6.44 8.08 5.85
N TYR A 65 -5.23 8.59 6.06
CA TYR A 65 -4.02 8.09 5.44
C TYR A 65 -2.95 7.77 6.48
N PHE A 66 -2.46 6.53 6.47
CA PHE A 66 -1.38 6.07 7.35
C PHE A 66 -0.28 5.43 6.53
N THR A 67 0.96 5.57 7.01
CA THR A 67 2.10 4.88 6.43
C THR A 67 3.00 4.31 7.50
N TRP A 68 3.62 3.17 7.22
CA TRP A 68 4.61 2.55 8.10
C TRP A 68 5.67 1.82 7.27
N GLU A 69 6.78 1.53 7.92
CA GLU A 69 7.84 0.66 7.43
C GLU A 69 7.99 -0.49 8.41
N VAL A 70 8.47 -1.63 7.90
CA VAL A 70 8.66 -2.84 8.71
C VAL A 70 10.14 -3.14 8.83
N GLN A 71 10.52 -3.86 9.89
CA GLN A 71 11.88 -4.34 10.03
C GLN A 71 12.20 -5.33 8.90
N GLU A 72 13.49 -5.47 8.58
CA GLU A 72 13.93 -6.39 7.53
C GLU A 72 13.46 -7.82 7.81
N GLY A 73 12.79 -8.43 6.84
CA GLY A 73 12.26 -9.79 6.95
C GLY A 73 10.88 -9.91 7.60
N GLU A 74 10.37 -8.86 8.24
CA GLU A 74 9.06 -8.89 8.90
C GLU A 74 7.89 -8.70 7.89
N PRO A 75 6.67 -9.13 8.24
CA PRO A 75 5.49 -8.95 7.39
C PRO A 75 5.09 -7.48 7.23
N HIS A 76 4.82 -7.06 6.00
CA HIS A 76 4.34 -5.71 5.64
C HIS A 76 2.94 -5.42 6.19
N PHE A 77 2.10 -6.46 6.22
CA PHE A 77 0.73 -6.40 6.72
C PHE A 77 0.47 -7.59 7.63
N VAL A 78 -0.12 -7.31 8.80
CA VAL A 78 -0.48 -8.29 9.83
C VAL A 78 -1.98 -8.21 10.13
N ALA A 79 -2.56 -9.31 10.63
CA ALA A 79 -3.99 -9.44 10.96
C ALA A 79 -4.40 -8.77 12.28
#